data_AF-A0A8H7M426-F1
#
_entry.id   AF-A0A8H7M426-F1
#
_cell.length_a   1.000
_cell.length_b   1.000
_cell.length_c   1.000
_cell.angle_alpha   90.00
_cell.angle_beta   90.00
_cell.angle_gamma   90.00
#
_symmetry.space_group_name_H-M   'P 1'
#
loop_
_entity.id
_entity.type
_entity.pdbx_description
1 polymer ?
#
loop_
_entity_poly.entity_id
_entity_poly.type
_entity_poly.pdbx_seq_one_letter_code
_entity_poly.pdbx_strand_id
1 'polypeptide(L)'
;MPPCRSKEVLQLNQGRILALHDEGKTYRYIEERTGVPKSTACDIVANYKKYGSATPWPRPGRPPALSPQTWRSIARYLKLYPEKPYYAIAELDGTVTERQVQYTANQMGLQRYVARQQPYLSQKMIDA
;
A
#
# COMPACT_ATOMS: atom_id res chain seq x y z
N MET A 1 -25.40 21.88 -9.79
CA MET A 1 -25.11 21.12 -8.56
C MET A 1 -23.61 21.05 -8.38
N PRO A 2 -23.05 21.34 -7.19
CA PRO A 2 -21.63 21.17 -6.97
C PRO A 2 -21.28 19.68 -7.00
N PRO A 3 -20.16 19.26 -7.62
CA PRO A 3 -19.70 17.88 -7.54
C PRO A 3 -19.33 17.56 -6.09
N CYS A 4 -20.13 16.71 -5.46
CA CYS A 4 -19.88 16.23 -4.10
C CYS A 4 -18.57 15.44 -4.08
N ARG A 5 -17.65 15.77 -3.15
CA ARG A 5 -16.50 14.91 -2.85
C ARG A 5 -17.00 13.50 -2.58
N SER A 6 -16.51 12.52 -3.32
CA SER A 6 -16.88 11.11 -3.20
C SER A 6 -16.28 10.50 -1.95
N LYS A 7 -16.93 10.73 -0.80
CA LYS A 7 -16.62 10.05 0.46
C LYS A 7 -17.32 8.70 0.46
N GLU A 8 -16.58 7.64 0.77
CA GLU A 8 -17.17 6.30 0.93
C GLU A 8 -18.19 6.28 2.07
N VAL A 9 -19.21 5.42 1.96
CA VAL A 9 -20.22 5.26 3.00
C VAL A 9 -19.56 4.72 4.27
N LEU A 10 -19.82 5.37 5.40
CA LEU A 10 -19.32 4.92 6.70
C LEU A 10 -19.77 3.48 7.00
N GLN A 11 -18.89 2.65 7.56
CA GLN A 11 -19.18 1.24 7.90
C GLN A 11 -20.44 1.09 8.77
N LEU A 12 -20.67 2.03 9.70
CA LEU A 12 -21.88 2.06 10.52
C LEU A 12 -23.16 2.16 9.69
N ASN A 13 -23.16 2.99 8.64
CA ASN A 13 -24.32 3.12 7.75
C ASN A 13 -24.50 1.86 6.89
N GLN A 14 -23.41 1.21 6.47
CA GLN A 14 -23.47 -0.06 5.76
C GLN A 14 -24.17 -1.14 6.61
N GLY A 15 -23.79 -1.27 7.89
CA GLY A 15 -24.44 -2.21 8.82
C GLY A 15 -25.91 -1.91 9.04
N ARG A 16 -26.29 -0.62 9.19
CA ARG A 16 -27.70 -0.22 9.31
C ARG A 16 -28.52 -0.56 8.06
N ILE A 17 -27.95 -0.36 6.87
CA ILE A 17 -28.61 -0.71 5.61
C ILE A 17 -28.90 -2.21 5.55
N LEU A 18 -27.92 -3.05 5.90
CA LEU A 18 -28.10 -4.50 5.91
C LEU A 18 -29.16 -4.95 6.91
N ALA A 19 -29.11 -4.45 8.15
CA ALA A 19 -30.12 -4.78 9.16
C ALA A 19 -31.54 -4.42 8.71
N LEU A 20 -31.74 -3.21 8.17
CA LEU A 20 -33.05 -2.78 7.67
C LEU A 20 -33.50 -3.59 6.43
N HIS A 21 -32.57 -4.00 5.57
CA HIS A 21 -32.89 -4.90 4.45
C HIS A 21 -33.31 -6.28 4.95
N ASP A 22 -32.64 -6.83 5.97
CA ASP A 22 -32.96 -8.13 6.55
C ASP A 22 -34.30 -8.12 7.29
N GLU A 23 -34.69 -6.98 7.86
CA GLU A 23 -36.05 -6.72 8.36
C GLU A 23 -37.12 -6.59 7.25
N GLY A 24 -36.73 -6.63 5.97
CA GLY A 24 -37.64 -6.50 4.83
C GLY A 24 -38.12 -5.07 4.54
N LYS A 25 -37.41 -4.05 5.01
CA LYS A 25 -37.77 -2.65 4.72
C LYS A 25 -37.46 -2.29 3.26
N THR A 26 -38.25 -1.38 2.69
CA THR A 26 -38.04 -0.90 1.32
C THR A 26 -36.81 0.02 1.24
N TYR A 27 -36.15 0.07 0.08
CA TYR A 27 -34.96 0.94 -0.10
C TYR A 27 -35.25 2.43 0.08
N ARG A 28 -36.49 2.87 -0.20
CA ARG A 28 -36.93 4.25 0.07
C ARG A 28 -36.93 4.55 1.58
N TYR A 29 -37.42 3.61 2.39
CA TYR A 29 -37.39 3.74 3.85
C TYR A 29 -35.96 3.74 4.38
N ILE A 30 -35.09 2.90 3.81
CA ILE A 30 -33.66 2.85 4.16
C ILE A 30 -33.01 4.20 3.88
N GLU A 31 -33.24 4.78 2.71
CA GLU A 31 -32.71 6.10 2.32
C GLU A 31 -33.14 7.20 3.30
N GLU A 32 -34.42 7.26 3.65
CA GLU A 32 -34.95 8.22 4.63
C GLU A 32 -34.32 8.04 6.02
N ARG A 33 -34.04 6.79 6.43
CA ARG A 33 -33.50 6.48 7.76
C ARG A 33 -31.99 6.67 7.87
N THR A 34 -31.23 6.34 6.83
CA THR A 34 -29.76 6.37 6.84
C THR A 34 -29.17 7.60 6.15
N GLY A 35 -29.96 8.34 5.37
CA GLY A 35 -29.49 9.45 4.54
C GLY A 35 -28.57 9.01 3.38
N VAL A 36 -28.56 7.71 3.07
CA VAL A 36 -27.74 7.13 1.99
C VAL A 36 -28.65 6.94 0.78
N PRO A 37 -28.25 7.41 -0.41
CA PRO A 37 -29.08 7.28 -1.60
C PRO A 37 -29.51 5.84 -1.87
N LYS A 38 -30.75 5.65 -2.35
CA LYS A 38 -31.31 4.32 -2.63
C LYS A 38 -30.41 3.46 -3.53
N SER A 39 -29.75 4.05 -4.52
CA SER A 39 -28.86 3.35 -5.45
C SER A 39 -27.66 2.75 -4.71
N THR A 40 -27.07 3.53 -3.81
CA THR A 40 -25.94 3.11 -3.00
C THR A 40 -26.34 2.02 -1.99
N ALA A 41 -27.53 2.12 -1.41
CA ALA A 41 -28.07 1.07 -0.54
C ALA A 41 -28.29 -0.26 -1.31
N CYS A 42 -28.84 -0.20 -2.53
CA CYS A 42 -28.96 -1.36 -3.41
C CYS A 42 -27.59 -1.98 -3.73
N ASP A 43 -26.59 -1.16 -4.09
CA ASP A 43 -25.24 -1.63 -4.42
C ASP A 43 -24.58 -2.32 -3.22
N ILE A 44 -24.75 -1.79 -2.00
CA ILE A 44 -24.24 -2.39 -0.77
C ILE A 44 -24.88 -3.76 -0.53
N VAL A 45 -26.20 -3.88 -0.65
CA VAL A 45 -26.91 -5.16 -0.48
C VAL A 45 -26.47 -6.16 -1.56
N ALA A 46 -26.34 -5.73 -2.81
CA ALA A 46 -25.89 -6.59 -3.90
C ALA A 46 -24.45 -7.10 -3.68
N ASN A 47 -23.54 -6.22 -3.25
CA ASN A 47 -22.17 -6.59 -2.90
C ASN A 47 -22.11 -7.54 -1.72
N TYR A 48 -22.92 -7.32 -0.68
CA TYR A 48 -23.00 -8.21 0.47
C TYR A 48 -23.51 -9.60 0.07
N LYS A 49 -24.55 -9.69 -0.75
CA LYS A 49 -25.04 -10.98 -1.28
C LYS A 49 -24.00 -11.71 -2.13
N LYS A 50 -23.17 -10.97 -2.88
CA LYS A 50 -22.16 -11.54 -3.78
C LYS A 50 -20.87 -11.95 -3.09
N TYR A 51 -20.35 -11.11 -2.18
CA TYR A 51 -19.01 -11.24 -1.60
C TYR A 51 -19.02 -11.49 -0.09
N GLY A 52 -20.18 -11.46 0.56
CA GLY A 52 -20.30 -11.56 2.02
C GLY A 52 -19.81 -10.34 2.78
N SER A 53 -19.46 -9.24 2.08
CA SER A 53 -18.97 -8.00 2.69
C SER A 53 -19.70 -6.78 2.15
N ALA A 54 -20.04 -5.88 3.07
CA ALA A 54 -20.62 -4.57 2.77
C ALA A 54 -19.55 -3.49 2.52
N THR A 55 -18.31 -3.75 2.96
CA THR A 55 -17.21 -2.82 2.78
C THR A 55 -16.68 -2.91 1.35
N PRO A 56 -16.47 -1.76 0.68
CA PRO A 56 -15.85 -1.76 -0.63
C PRO A 56 -14.42 -2.28 -0.52
N TRP A 57 -14.01 -3.06 -1.51
CA TRP A 57 -12.63 -3.51 -1.64
C TRP A 57 -11.73 -2.32 -1.98
N PRO A 58 -10.46 -2.32 -1.51
CA PRO A 58 -9.51 -1.31 -1.95
C PRO A 58 -9.44 -1.34 -3.48
N ARG A 59 -9.61 -0.16 -4.08
CA ARG A 59 -9.59 -0.04 -5.55
C ARG A 59 -8.21 -0.50 -6.05
N PRO A 60 -8.15 -1.34 -7.09
CA PRO A 60 -6.86 -1.71 -7.66
C PRO A 60 -6.15 -0.45 -8.15
N GLY A 61 -4.92 -0.26 -7.67
CA GLY A 61 -4.07 0.83 -8.11
C GLY A 61 -3.44 0.54 -9.47
N ARG A 62 -2.64 1.50 -9.96
CA ARG A 62 -1.79 1.29 -11.13
C ARG A 62 -0.79 0.16 -10.82
N PRO A 63 -0.61 -0.83 -11.70
CA PRO A 63 0.41 -1.85 -11.51
C PRO A 63 1.80 -1.20 -11.39
N PRO A 64 2.70 -1.79 -10.58
CA PRO A 64 4.05 -1.25 -10.41
C PRO A 64 4.81 -1.27 -11.74
N ALA A 65 5.70 -0.29 -11.92
CA ALA A 65 6.49 -0.17 -13.15
C ALA A 65 7.50 -1.31 -13.36
N LEU A 66 7.92 -1.97 -12.28
CA LEU A 66 8.87 -3.08 -12.33
C LEU A 66 8.12 -4.41 -12.27
N SER A 67 8.58 -5.37 -13.07
CA SER A 67 8.06 -6.74 -13.03
C SER A 67 8.57 -7.47 -11.78
N PRO A 68 7.90 -8.54 -11.33
CA PRO A 68 8.40 -9.37 -10.24
C PRO A 68 9.76 -10.01 -10.53
N GLN A 69 10.09 -10.22 -11.81
CA GLN A 69 11.35 -10.81 -12.22
C GLN A 69 12.50 -9.81 -12.07
N THR A 70 12.31 -8.58 -12.54
CA THR A 70 13.32 -7.51 -12.38
C THR A 70 13.49 -7.14 -10.91
N TRP A 71 12.43 -7.18 -10.11
CA TRP A 71 12.53 -7.06 -8.66
C TRP A 71 13.49 -8.08 -8.04
N ARG A 72 13.41 -9.34 -8.48
CA ARG A 72 14.26 -10.42 -7.96
C ARG A 72 15.70 -10.35 -8.47
N SER A 73 15.93 -9.93 -9.72
CA SER A 73 17.29 -9.74 -10.25
C SER A 73 18.03 -8.65 -9.48
N ILE A 74 17.38 -7.49 -9.28
CA ILE A 74 17.95 -6.39 -8.49
C ILE A 74 18.26 -6.85 -7.06
N ALA A 75 17.32 -7.54 -6.41
CA ALA A 75 17.51 -8.07 -5.05
C ALA A 75 18.74 -9.00 -4.98
N ARG A 76 18.93 -9.84 -6.00
CA ARG A 76 20.07 -10.75 -6.08
C ARG A 76 21.38 -9.98 -6.22
N TYR A 77 21.45 -9.00 -7.13
CA TYR A 77 22.67 -8.21 -7.33
C TYR A 77 23.03 -7.37 -6.11
N LEU A 78 22.05 -6.78 -5.44
CA LEU A 78 22.27 -6.03 -4.20
C LEU A 78 22.87 -6.89 -3.08
N LYS A 79 22.49 -8.17 -3.00
CA LYS A 79 23.02 -9.11 -2.01
C LYS A 79 24.39 -9.67 -2.40
N LEU A 80 24.62 -9.91 -3.70
CA LEU A 80 25.87 -10.46 -4.20
C LEU A 80 26.99 -9.43 -4.21
N TYR A 81 26.66 -8.16 -4.49
CA TYR A 81 27.60 -7.05 -4.62
C TYR A 81 27.18 -5.87 -3.74
N PRO A 82 27.24 -6.00 -2.40
CA PRO A 82 26.84 -4.94 -1.47
C PRO A 82 27.67 -3.65 -1.62
N GLU A 83 28.93 -3.77 -2.05
CA GLU A 83 29.88 -2.67 -2.23
C GLU A 83 29.66 -1.85 -3.50
N LYS A 84 29.13 -2.46 -4.58
CA LYS A 84 28.97 -1.78 -5.87
C LYS A 84 27.91 -0.70 -5.81
N PRO A 85 28.14 0.52 -6.33
CA PRO A 85 27.13 1.60 -6.32
C PRO A 85 25.86 1.23 -7.12
N TYR A 86 24.76 1.93 -6.89
CA TYR A 86 23.47 1.61 -7.50
C TYR A 86 23.49 1.71 -9.04
N TYR A 87 24.22 2.67 -9.62
CA TYR A 87 24.38 2.76 -11.08
C TYR A 87 25.04 1.50 -11.66
N ALA A 88 26.04 0.93 -10.98
CA ALA A 88 26.71 -0.29 -11.45
C ALA A 88 25.78 -1.51 -11.38
N ILE A 89 24.86 -1.54 -10.41
CA ILE A 89 23.84 -2.60 -10.33
C ILE A 89 22.79 -2.44 -11.43
N ALA A 90 22.42 -1.20 -11.75
CA ALA A 90 21.55 -0.89 -12.88
C ALA A 90 22.17 -1.36 -14.21
N GLU A 91 23.48 -1.14 -14.41
CA GLU A 91 24.22 -1.63 -15.58
C GLU A 91 24.26 -3.17 -15.66
N LEU A 92 24.42 -3.87 -14.52
CA LEU A 92 24.40 -5.34 -14.46
C LEU A 92 23.03 -5.94 -14.82
N ASP A 93 21.95 -5.25 -14.46
CA ASP A 93 20.60 -5.65 -14.84
C ASP A 93 20.27 -5.25 -16.28
N GLY A 94 20.79 -4.12 -16.75
CA GLY A 94 20.67 -3.62 -18.13
C GLY A 94 19.30 -3.06 -18.49
N THR A 95 18.27 -3.29 -17.67
CA THR A 95 16.89 -2.84 -17.96
C THR A 95 16.40 -1.73 -17.03
N VAL A 96 17.04 -1.57 -15.88
CA VAL A 96 16.55 -0.75 -14.77
C VAL A 96 17.43 0.48 -14.60
N THR A 97 16.83 1.59 -14.15
CA THR A 97 17.57 2.82 -13.81
C THR A 97 18.13 2.78 -12.39
N GLU A 98 19.19 3.55 -12.13
CA GLU A 98 19.75 3.68 -10.77
C GLU A 98 18.69 4.01 -9.71
N ARG A 99 17.76 4.93 -10.03
CA ARG A 99 16.70 5.36 -9.11
C ARG A 99 15.73 4.22 -8.76
N GLN A 100 15.45 3.35 -9.72
CA GLN A 100 14.64 2.16 -9.49
C GLN A 100 15.38 1.15 -8.62
N VAL A 101 16.69 0.96 -8.81
CA VAL A 101 17.53 0.14 -7.93
C VAL A 101 17.50 0.69 -6.49
N GLN A 102 17.69 2.00 -6.30
CA GLN A 102 17.61 2.62 -4.98
C GLN A 102 16.22 2.47 -4.35
N TYR A 103 15.15 2.69 -5.11
CA TYR A 103 13.78 2.49 -4.62
C TYR A 103 13.56 1.06 -4.14
N THR A 104 13.96 0.05 -4.93
CA THR A 104 13.82 -1.35 -4.54
C THR A 104 14.65 -1.70 -3.30
N ALA A 105 15.89 -1.21 -3.19
CA ALA A 105 16.73 -1.41 -2.01
C ALA A 105 16.06 -0.87 -0.73
N ASN A 106 15.49 0.34 -0.82
CA ASN A 106 14.76 0.96 0.29
C ASN A 106 13.50 0.17 0.68
N GLN A 107 12.70 -0.28 -0.30
CA GLN A 107 11.51 -1.10 -0.04
C GLN A 107 11.86 -2.45 0.59
N MET A 108 13.03 -3.01 0.30
CA MET A 108 13.53 -4.26 0.89
C MET A 108 14.25 -4.06 2.23
N GLY A 109 14.47 -2.81 2.67
CA GLY A 109 15.26 -2.51 3.87
C GLY A 109 16.75 -2.85 3.73
N LEU A 110 17.27 -2.98 2.50
CA LEU A 110 18.69 -3.24 2.24
C LEU A 110 19.47 -1.93 2.33
N GLN A 111 19.84 -1.60 3.57
CA GLN A 111 20.65 -0.42 3.85
C GLN A 111 22.14 -0.71 3.59
N ARG A 112 22.83 0.32 3.11
CA ARG A 112 24.27 0.27 2.80
C ARG A 112 25.13 0.96 3.86
N TYR A 113 24.58 1.09 5.07
CA TYR A 113 25.32 1.69 6.17
C TYR A 113 26.51 0.82 6.53
N VAL A 114 27.69 1.43 6.51
CA VAL A 114 28.90 0.85 7.07
C VAL A 114 28.98 1.29 8.53
N ALA A 115 29.25 0.35 9.43
CA ALA A 115 29.50 0.69 10.83
C ALA A 115 30.66 1.69 10.90
N ARG A 116 30.47 2.81 11.60
CA ARG A 116 31.55 3.77 11.82
C ARG A 116 32.66 3.10 12.62
N GLN A 117 33.90 3.25 12.18
CA GLN A 117 35.04 2.86 13.00
C GLN A 117 35.05 3.73 14.25
N GLN A 118 35.12 3.09 15.42
CA GLN A 118 35.32 3.82 16.67
C GLN A 118 36.74 4.43 16.63
N PRO A 119 36.91 5.69 17.06
CA PRO A 119 38.24 6.25 17.21
C PRO A 119 39.04 5.40 18.20
N TYR A 120 40.33 5.20 17.93
CA TYR A 120 41.21 4.53 18.89
C TYR A 120 41.34 5.39 20.16
N LEU A 121 41.39 4.73 21.32
CA LEU A 121 41.72 5.41 22.58
C LEU A 121 43.14 5.98 22.49
N SER A 122 43.28 7.29 22.69
CA SER A 122 44.60 7.91 22.84
C SER A 122 45.15 7.64 24.25
N GLN A 123 46.48 7.54 24.44
CA GLN A 123 47.09 7.37 25.78
C GLN A 123 46.56 8.37 26.81
N LYS A 124 46.40 9.64 26.42
CA LYS A 124 45.85 10.71 27.27
C LYS A 124 44.45 10.42 27.84
N MET A 125 43.69 9.53 27.19
CA MET A 125 42.33 9.13 27.55
C MET A 125 42.30 7.83 28.37
N ILE A 126 43.41 7.09 28.38
CA ILE A 126 43.64 5.89 29.20
C ILE A 126 44.19 6.31 30.57
N ASP A 127 45.02 7.35 30.59
CA ASP A 127 45.71 7.87 31.78
C ASP A 127 44.87 8.88 32.59
N ALA A 128 43.63 9.16 32.17
CA ALA A 128 42.67 10.08 32.82
C ALA A 128 41.55 9.31 33.53
#